data_AF-A0AAY4DKH5-F1
#
_entry.id   AF-A0AAY4DKH5-F1
#
_cell.length_a   1.000
_cell.length_b   1.000
_cell.length_c   1.000
_cell.angle_alpha   90.00
_cell.angle_beta   90.00
_cell.angle_gamma   90.00
#
_symmetry.space_group_name_H-M   'P 1'
#
loop_
_entity.id
_entity.type
_entity.pdbx_description
1 polymer ?
#
loop_
_entity_poly.entity_id
_entity_poly.type
_entity_poly.pdbx_seq_one_letter_code
_entity_poly.pdbx_strand_id
1 'polypeptide(L)'
;MAERSSDLAGRGDLMQAPLNPLPAEIQQMERSETVCQYCGVSYLILHEFHRLQQRLEEAERLLTEQRASGERESRLRAQLQESRSHLEELAAAQQQRQERLQGLDVQLERERAHGHTLRQRCESQQKALESIVCVLRSSQHELQAIRSLLCHFKAFWENWRGQILQRSKEADTERVELQQQVMATQVDARRSQEEMLQLRGRLSSAELQVGRLLEQNDKQRALVCHARHTESELRRLKEEVENLDLHLQKSRSERVHAEDHLEKARYPGPF
;
A
#
# COMPACT_ATOMS: atom_id res chain seq x y z
N MET A 1 -26.98 79.33 78.27
CA MET A 1 -26.51 80.59 78.85
C MET A 1 -27.76 81.34 79.28
N ALA A 2 -28.10 81.40 80.58
CA ALA A 2 -27.50 82.33 81.55
C ALA A 2 -27.65 83.77 81.00
N GLU A 3 -28.36 84.72 81.60
CA GLU A 3 -28.70 84.95 82.99
C GLU A 3 -29.64 86.17 83.07
N ARG A 4 -30.50 86.17 84.11
CA ARG A 4 -30.75 87.29 85.07
C ARG A 4 -31.19 88.65 84.53
N SER A 5 -32.40 89.05 84.93
CA SER A 5 -32.68 89.98 86.04
C SER A 5 -32.66 91.43 85.55
N SER A 6 -33.81 92.09 85.51
CA SER A 6 -34.47 92.67 86.70
C SER A 6 -33.56 93.66 87.38
N ASP A 7 -33.83 94.95 87.15
CA ASP A 7 -33.43 96.15 87.91
C ASP A 7 -33.68 97.36 86.98
N LEU A 8 -34.50 98.38 87.25
CA LEU A 8 -34.82 99.04 88.50
C LEU A 8 -36.20 99.71 88.42
N ALA A 9 -36.93 99.59 89.52
CA ALA A 9 -38.02 100.46 89.92
C ALA A 9 -37.55 101.90 90.13
N GLY A 10 -38.49 102.84 89.96
CA GLY A 10 -38.39 104.17 90.58
C GLY A 10 -38.04 105.31 89.64
N ARG A 11 -39.00 105.75 88.84
CA ARG A 11 -39.14 107.16 88.43
C ARG A 11 -40.62 107.48 88.37
N GLY A 12 -41.11 108.16 89.42
CA GLY A 12 -42.43 108.76 89.41
C GLY A 12 -42.55 109.74 88.24
N ASP A 13 -43.75 109.78 87.65
CA ASP A 13 -44.29 110.84 86.81
C ASP A 13 -43.26 111.71 86.07
N LEU A 14 -42.42 111.07 85.26
CA LEU A 14 -41.93 111.73 84.07
C LEU A 14 -42.94 111.38 83.00
N MET A 15 -43.94 112.25 82.86
CA MET A 15 -44.64 112.43 81.58
C MET A 15 -43.55 112.63 80.52
N GLN A 16 -43.06 111.54 79.95
CA GLN A 16 -42.09 111.56 78.87
C GLN A 16 -42.78 112.33 77.75
N ALA A 17 -42.22 113.50 77.42
CA ALA A 17 -42.70 114.29 76.29
C ALA A 17 -42.78 113.35 75.07
N PRO A 18 -43.89 113.36 74.31
CA PRO A 18 -44.07 112.43 73.21
C PRO A 18 -42.87 112.52 72.26
N LEU A 19 -42.20 111.38 72.02
CA LEU A 19 -41.02 111.29 71.14
C LEU A 19 -41.27 111.88 69.74
N ASN A 20 -42.53 111.92 69.31
CA ASN A 20 -43.00 112.72 68.19
C ASN A 20 -44.20 113.56 68.66
N PRO A 21 -44.03 114.86 68.95
CA PRO A 21 -45.14 115.72 69.34
C PRO A 21 -46.08 115.93 68.15
N LEU A 22 -47.38 116.06 68.44
CA LEU A 22 -48.41 116.32 67.42
C LEU A 22 -48.14 117.67 66.72
N PRO A 23 -48.53 117.86 65.45
CA PRO A 23 -48.46 119.15 64.79
C PRO A 23 -49.13 120.27 65.61
N ALA A 24 -48.60 121.49 65.53
CA ALA A 24 -49.01 122.63 66.37
C ALA A 24 -50.52 122.94 66.22
N GLU A 25 -51.08 122.65 65.06
CA GLU A 25 -52.48 122.84 64.70
C GLU A 25 -53.41 121.97 65.55
N ILE A 26 -52.99 120.76 65.90
CA ILE A 26 -53.81 119.80 66.68
C ILE A 26 -53.64 120.05 68.19
N GLN A 27 -52.48 120.54 68.62
CA GLN A 27 -52.22 120.88 70.02
C GLN A 27 -53.06 122.08 70.50
N GLN A 28 -53.50 122.94 69.58
CA GLN A 28 -54.28 124.15 69.87
C GLN A 28 -55.81 123.96 69.73
N MET A 29 -56.27 122.77 69.33
CA MET A 29 -57.70 122.44 69.24
C MET A 29 -58.33 122.21 70.61
N GLU A 30 -59.63 122.50 70.76
CA GLU A 30 -60.32 122.21 72.02
C GLU A 30 -60.44 120.69 72.26
N ARG A 31 -60.46 120.28 73.54
CA ARG A 31 -60.55 118.85 73.91
C ARG A 31 -61.84 118.19 73.40
N SER A 32 -62.92 118.96 73.26
CA SER A 32 -64.21 118.54 72.70
C SER A 32 -64.17 118.21 71.20
N GLU A 33 -63.14 118.70 70.48
CA GLU A 33 -62.95 118.51 69.03
C GLU A 33 -61.97 117.35 68.71
N THR A 34 -61.09 117.02 69.66
CA THR A 34 -60.06 115.97 69.51
C THR A 34 -60.47 114.65 70.16
N VAL A 35 -61.60 114.62 70.88
CA VAL A 35 -62.12 113.48 71.63
C VAL A 35 -63.60 113.25 71.31
N CYS A 36 -64.02 111.99 71.17
CA CYS A 36 -65.42 111.65 70.93
C CYS A 36 -66.29 111.95 72.16
N GLN A 37 -67.38 112.71 71.97
CA GLN A 37 -68.27 113.16 73.05
C GLN A 37 -69.11 112.04 73.68
N TYR A 38 -69.22 110.88 73.02
CA TYR A 38 -70.03 109.75 73.50
C TYR A 38 -69.20 108.69 74.25
N CYS A 39 -67.95 108.45 73.84
CA CYS A 39 -67.09 107.41 74.43
C CYS A 39 -65.77 107.92 75.02
N GLY A 40 -65.43 109.20 74.87
CA GLY A 40 -64.26 109.82 75.51
C GLY A 40 -62.89 109.44 74.92
N VAL A 41 -62.85 108.70 73.80
CA VAL A 41 -61.59 108.29 73.15
C VAL A 41 -61.09 109.37 72.18
N SER A 42 -59.78 109.61 72.15
CA SER A 42 -59.14 110.55 71.21
C SER A 42 -59.21 110.06 69.77
N TYR A 43 -59.64 110.92 68.84
CA TYR A 43 -59.72 110.62 67.40
C TYR A 43 -58.35 110.29 66.80
N LEU A 44 -57.26 110.82 67.36
CA LEU A 44 -55.88 110.54 66.93
C LEU A 44 -55.45 109.11 67.30
N ILE A 45 -55.78 108.69 68.52
CA ILE A 45 -55.53 107.32 68.98
C ILE A 45 -56.36 106.34 68.15
N LEU A 46 -57.62 106.70 67.85
CA LEU A 46 -58.49 105.90 67.00
C LEU A 46 -57.95 105.75 65.57
N HIS A 47 -57.40 106.83 64.98
CA HIS A 47 -56.80 106.80 63.64
C HIS A 47 -55.51 105.97 63.60
N GLU A 48 -54.61 106.13 64.57
CA GLU A 48 -53.39 105.31 64.65
C GLU A 48 -53.70 103.85 64.94
N PHE A 49 -54.72 103.55 65.76
CA PHE A 49 -55.20 102.19 65.96
C PHE A 49 -55.73 101.57 64.65
N HIS A 50 -56.54 102.31 63.88
CA HIS A 50 -56.98 101.86 62.55
C HIS A 50 -55.80 101.63 61.59
N ARG A 51 -54.80 102.51 61.59
CA ARG A 51 -53.60 102.37 60.76
C ARG A 51 -52.76 101.16 61.16
N LEU A 52 -52.61 100.89 62.47
CA LEU A 52 -51.93 99.71 62.97
C LEU A 52 -52.72 98.43 62.66
N GLN A 53 -54.04 98.47 62.72
CA GLN A 53 -54.90 97.35 62.29
C GLN A 53 -54.70 97.04 60.80
N GLN A 54 -54.70 98.05 59.92
CA GLN A 54 -54.44 97.85 58.49
C GLN A 54 -53.05 97.26 58.24
N ARG A 55 -52.01 97.76 58.93
CA ARG A 55 -50.66 97.20 58.82
C ARG A 55 -50.56 95.77 59.35
N LEU A 56 -51.32 95.45 60.39
CA LEU A 56 -51.40 94.10 60.95
C LEU A 56 -52.08 93.15 59.94
N GLU A 57 -53.20 93.55 59.36
CA GLU A 57 -53.90 92.79 58.31
C GLU A 57 -53.00 92.55 57.09
N GLU A 58 -52.26 93.56 56.64
CA GLU A 58 -51.27 93.44 55.57
C GLU A 58 -50.14 92.47 55.95
N ALA A 59 -49.60 92.58 57.16
CA ALA A 59 -48.55 91.69 57.65
C ALA A 59 -49.03 90.24 57.80
N GLU A 60 -50.26 90.03 58.28
CA GLU A 60 -50.90 88.71 58.35
C GLU A 60 -51.12 88.10 56.96
N ARG A 61 -51.53 88.92 55.98
CA ARG A 61 -51.66 88.49 54.58
C ARG A 61 -50.30 88.06 54.01
N LEU A 62 -49.26 88.86 54.21
CA LEU A 62 -47.91 88.51 53.74
C LEU A 62 -47.36 87.24 54.43
N LEU A 63 -47.60 87.07 55.73
CA LEU A 63 -47.18 85.87 56.46
C LEU A 63 -47.91 84.62 55.96
N THR A 64 -49.20 84.71 55.67
CA THR A 64 -49.98 83.58 55.11
C THR A 64 -49.52 83.23 53.69
N GLU A 65 -49.26 84.23 52.84
CA GLU A 65 -48.69 84.04 51.50
C GLU A 65 -47.30 83.39 51.56
N GLN A 66 -46.42 83.85 52.46
CA GLN A 66 -45.08 83.28 52.62
C GLN A 66 -45.12 81.85 53.16
N ARG A 67 -45.99 81.54 54.12
CA ARG A 67 -46.19 80.17 54.60
C ARG A 67 -46.66 79.25 53.49
N ALA A 68 -47.67 79.66 52.73
CA ALA A 68 -48.16 78.89 51.58
C ALA A 68 -47.07 78.71 50.50
N SER A 69 -46.21 79.71 50.29
CA SER A 69 -45.06 79.61 49.40
C SER A 69 -44.03 78.60 49.89
N GLY A 70 -43.67 78.65 51.17
CA GLY A 70 -42.73 77.71 51.79
C GLY A 70 -43.23 76.27 51.74
N GLU A 71 -44.53 76.05 51.96
CA GLU A 71 -45.13 74.71 51.81
C GLU A 71 -45.05 74.20 50.37
N ARG A 72 -45.34 75.04 49.38
CA ARG A 72 -45.19 74.68 47.96
C ARG A 72 -43.75 74.34 47.61
N GLU A 73 -42.79 75.16 48.05
CA GLU A 73 -41.37 74.91 47.82
C GLU A 73 -40.91 73.61 48.50
N SER A 74 -41.34 73.36 49.74
CA SER A 74 -41.03 72.12 50.45
C SER A 74 -41.55 70.89 49.71
N ARG A 75 -42.78 70.95 49.17
CA ARG A 75 -43.34 69.86 48.35
C ARG A 75 -42.55 69.64 47.06
N LEU A 76 -42.18 70.72 46.36
CA LEU A 76 -41.37 70.64 45.14
C LEU A 76 -39.98 70.07 45.43
N ARG A 77 -39.34 70.45 46.54
CA ARG A 77 -38.05 69.90 46.96
C ARG A 77 -38.16 68.40 47.25
N ALA A 78 -39.22 67.95 47.92
CA ALA A 78 -39.46 66.53 48.17
C ALA A 78 -39.64 65.74 46.85
N GLN A 79 -40.45 66.25 45.91
CA GLN A 79 -40.63 65.63 44.59
C GLN A 79 -39.34 65.58 43.77
N LEU A 80 -38.52 66.64 43.83
CA LEU A 80 -37.22 66.67 43.17
C LEU A 80 -36.26 65.64 43.78
N GLN A 81 -36.28 65.47 45.09
CA GLN A 81 -35.44 64.49 45.78
C GLN A 81 -35.87 63.05 45.45
N GLU A 82 -37.17 62.78 45.42
CA GLU A 82 -37.72 61.50 44.95
C GLU A 82 -37.34 61.23 43.48
N SER A 83 -37.49 62.24 42.60
CA SER A 83 -37.10 62.10 41.20
C SER A 83 -35.60 61.83 41.04
N ARG A 84 -34.75 62.45 41.87
CA ARG A 84 -33.29 62.21 41.87
C ARG A 84 -32.95 60.79 42.32
N SER A 85 -33.56 60.29 43.40
CA SER A 85 -33.32 58.92 43.84
C SER A 85 -33.77 57.91 42.79
N HIS A 86 -34.91 58.13 42.14
CA HIS A 86 -35.37 57.30 41.04
C HIS A 86 -34.39 57.29 39.86
N LEU A 87 -33.81 58.44 39.51
CA LEU A 87 -32.79 58.52 38.45
C LEU A 87 -31.50 57.79 38.82
N GLU A 88 -31.06 57.88 40.08
CA GLU A 88 -29.88 57.16 40.58
C GLU A 88 -30.10 55.64 40.54
N GLU A 89 -31.28 55.16 40.95
CA GLU A 89 -31.65 53.74 40.86
C GLU A 89 -31.68 53.24 39.42
N LEU A 90 -32.27 54.01 38.50
CA LEU A 90 -32.29 53.68 37.07
C LEU A 90 -30.89 53.65 36.46
N ALA A 91 -30.03 54.61 36.84
CA ALA A 91 -28.64 54.65 36.40
C ALA A 91 -27.86 53.42 36.89
N ALA A 92 -28.01 53.04 38.15
CA ALA A 92 -27.39 51.84 38.71
C ALA A 92 -27.90 50.56 38.02
N ALA A 93 -29.20 50.45 37.77
CA ALA A 93 -29.79 49.33 37.05
C ALA A 93 -29.30 49.26 35.59
N GLN A 94 -29.14 50.39 34.91
CA GLN A 94 -28.61 50.46 33.55
C GLN A 94 -27.13 50.02 33.51
N GLN A 95 -26.32 50.48 34.47
CA GLN A 95 -24.92 50.07 34.59
C GLN A 95 -24.79 48.56 34.80
N GLN A 96 -25.58 47.99 35.72
CA GLN A 96 -25.60 46.54 35.97
C GLN A 96 -26.01 45.76 34.71
N ARG A 97 -26.98 46.27 33.94
CA ARG A 97 -27.39 45.66 32.66
C ARG A 97 -26.26 45.72 31.63
N GLN A 98 -25.54 46.83 31.52
CA GLN A 98 -24.40 46.95 30.61
C GLN A 98 -23.28 45.97 30.96
N GLU A 99 -22.93 45.85 32.24
CA GLU A 99 -21.91 44.88 32.69
C GLU A 99 -22.31 43.43 32.39
N ARG A 100 -23.61 43.11 32.59
CA ARG A 100 -24.15 41.79 32.22
C ARG A 100 -24.07 41.54 30.71
N LEU A 101 -24.42 42.51 29.88
CA LEU A 101 -24.32 42.39 28.42
C LEU A 101 -22.87 42.19 27.98
N GLN A 102 -21.93 42.96 28.52
CA GLN A 102 -20.50 42.78 28.25
C GLN A 102 -20.00 41.38 28.66
N GLY A 103 -20.46 40.87 29.81
CA GLY A 103 -20.14 39.52 30.25
C GLY A 103 -20.67 38.45 29.29
N LEU A 104 -21.90 38.61 28.80
CA LEU A 104 -22.52 37.71 27.81
C LEU A 104 -21.81 37.77 26.46
N ASP A 105 -21.40 38.97 26.01
CA ASP A 105 -20.65 39.12 24.76
C ASP A 105 -19.30 38.39 24.81
N VAL A 106 -18.57 38.51 25.92
CA VAL A 106 -17.31 37.77 26.11
C VAL A 106 -17.54 36.26 26.11
N GLN A 107 -18.63 35.78 26.73
CA GLN A 107 -18.98 34.36 26.70
C GLN A 107 -19.33 33.90 25.28
N LEU A 108 -20.10 34.69 24.54
CA LEU A 108 -20.47 34.39 23.16
C LEU A 108 -19.25 34.29 22.26
N GLU A 109 -18.29 35.21 22.38
CA GLU A 109 -17.03 35.15 21.63
C GLU A 109 -16.18 33.94 21.99
N ARG A 110 -16.14 33.53 23.27
CA ARG A 110 -15.47 32.29 23.69
C ARG A 110 -16.11 31.06 23.06
N GLU A 111 -17.44 30.97 23.07
CA GLU A 111 -18.17 29.86 22.45
C GLU A 111 -17.99 29.84 20.93
N ARG A 112 -17.98 31.00 20.27
CA ARG A 112 -17.66 31.13 18.84
C ARG A 112 -16.24 30.63 18.54
N ALA A 113 -15.25 31.06 19.30
CA ALA A 113 -13.87 30.62 19.16
C ALA A 113 -13.72 29.10 19.40
N HIS A 114 -14.44 28.56 20.39
CA HIS A 114 -14.48 27.14 20.65
C HIS A 114 -15.08 26.36 19.48
N GLY A 115 -16.22 26.83 18.95
CA GLY A 115 -16.85 26.26 17.75
C GLY A 115 -15.96 26.29 16.50
N HIS A 116 -15.22 27.38 16.29
CA HIS A 116 -14.23 27.47 15.21
C HIS A 116 -13.11 26.45 15.37
N THR A 117 -12.58 26.29 16.59
CA THR A 117 -11.53 25.32 16.88
C THR A 117 -12.00 23.88 16.64
N LEU A 118 -13.21 23.55 17.09
CA LEU A 118 -13.81 22.23 16.85
C LEU A 118 -14.03 21.98 15.36
N ARG A 119 -14.53 22.97 14.61
CA ARG A 119 -14.71 22.86 13.16
C ARG A 119 -13.38 22.60 12.44
N GLN A 120 -12.34 23.36 12.78
CA GLN A 120 -11.00 23.18 12.20
C GLN A 120 -10.44 21.79 12.52
N ARG A 121 -10.67 21.27 13.73
CA ARG A 121 -10.30 19.91 14.10
C ARG A 121 -11.05 18.87 13.25
N CYS A 122 -12.37 18.99 13.12
CA CYS A 122 -13.16 18.08 12.28
C CYS A 122 -12.68 18.08 10.82
N GLU A 123 -12.43 19.25 10.24
CA GLU A 123 -11.90 19.37 8.87
C GLU A 123 -10.51 18.74 8.74
N SER A 124 -9.62 18.94 9.72
CA SER A 124 -8.29 18.34 9.72
C SER A 124 -8.35 16.80 9.83
N GLN A 125 -9.24 16.28 10.67
CA GLN A 125 -9.46 14.84 10.82
C GLN A 125 -10.07 14.23 9.56
N GLN A 126 -11.01 14.93 8.92
CA GLN A 126 -11.60 14.48 7.66
C GLN A 126 -10.54 14.36 6.56
N LYS A 127 -9.70 15.38 6.38
CA LYS A 127 -8.58 15.32 5.42
C LYS A 127 -7.59 14.18 5.73
N ALA A 128 -7.29 13.96 7.00
CA ALA A 128 -6.42 12.85 7.42
C ALA A 128 -7.05 11.49 7.09
N LEU A 129 -8.36 11.32 7.33
CA LEU A 129 -9.09 10.10 6.98
C LEU A 129 -9.12 9.86 5.47
N GLU A 130 -9.37 10.90 4.67
CA GLU A 130 -9.32 10.82 3.20
C GLU A 130 -7.95 10.38 2.70
N SER A 131 -6.88 10.93 3.27
CA SER A 131 -5.50 10.52 2.97
C SER A 131 -5.26 9.05 3.33
N ILE A 132 -5.70 8.60 4.51
CA ILE A 132 -5.53 7.20 4.95
C ILE A 132 -6.29 6.26 4.01
N VAL A 133 -7.52 6.61 3.63
CA VAL A 133 -8.32 5.81 2.67
C VAL A 133 -7.60 5.71 1.31
N CYS A 134 -6.97 6.79 0.83
CA CYS A 134 -6.18 6.76 -0.39
C CYS A 134 -5.00 5.76 -0.30
N VAL A 135 -4.24 5.82 0.80
CA VAL A 135 -3.12 4.89 1.05
C VAL A 135 -3.61 3.45 1.13
N LEU A 136 -4.69 3.18 1.85
CA LEU A 136 -5.26 1.83 1.95
C LEU A 136 -5.71 1.29 0.59
N ARG A 137 -6.32 2.12 -0.26
CA ARG A 137 -6.69 1.70 -1.63
C ARG A 137 -5.45 1.38 -2.47
N SER A 138 -4.41 2.22 -2.40
CA SER A 138 -3.17 1.96 -3.15
C SER A 138 -2.52 0.64 -2.71
N SER A 139 -2.42 0.40 -1.40
CA SER A 139 -1.90 -0.86 -0.84
C SER A 139 -2.77 -2.06 -1.23
N GLN A 140 -4.09 -1.91 -1.24
CA GLN A 140 -5.00 -2.96 -1.73
C GLN A 140 -4.72 -3.33 -3.18
N HIS A 141 -4.49 -2.34 -4.06
CA HIS A 141 -4.14 -2.59 -5.46
C HIS A 141 -2.79 -3.29 -5.61
N GLU A 142 -1.78 -2.89 -4.83
CA GLU A 142 -0.48 -3.57 -4.80
C GLU A 142 -0.60 -5.03 -4.36
N LEU A 143 -1.34 -5.30 -3.28
CA LEU A 143 -1.58 -6.66 -2.79
C LEU A 143 -2.34 -7.50 -3.82
N GLN A 144 -3.29 -6.91 -4.56
CA GLN A 144 -3.98 -7.58 -5.65
C GLN A 144 -3.04 -7.93 -6.81
N ALA A 145 -2.10 -7.03 -7.15
CA ALA A 145 -1.08 -7.29 -8.16
C ALA A 145 -0.12 -8.40 -7.73
N ILE A 146 0.32 -8.41 -6.47
CA ILE A 146 1.14 -9.51 -5.93
C ILE A 146 0.36 -10.83 -5.97
N ARG A 147 -0.91 -10.81 -5.57
CA ARG A 147 -1.77 -12.01 -5.63
C ARG A 147 -1.90 -12.53 -7.06
N SER A 148 -2.10 -11.66 -8.04
CA SER A 148 -2.20 -12.09 -9.44
C SER A 148 -0.88 -12.68 -9.92
N LEU A 149 0.27 -12.07 -9.62
CA LEU A 149 1.59 -12.64 -9.95
C LEU A 149 1.80 -14.02 -9.33
N LEU A 150 1.45 -14.22 -8.05
CA LEU A 150 1.54 -15.52 -7.39
C LEU A 150 0.63 -16.57 -8.06
N CYS A 151 -0.57 -16.19 -8.49
CA CYS A 151 -1.43 -17.08 -9.26
C CYS A 151 -0.80 -17.49 -10.60
N HIS A 152 -0.18 -16.55 -11.32
CA HIS A 152 0.54 -16.84 -12.56
C HIS A 152 1.73 -17.77 -12.32
N PHE A 153 2.56 -17.50 -11.30
CA PHE A 153 3.68 -18.38 -10.95
C PHE A 153 3.24 -19.78 -10.56
N LYS A 154 2.14 -19.90 -9.80
CA LYS A 154 1.56 -21.20 -9.45
C LYS A 154 1.16 -21.98 -10.71
N ALA A 155 0.39 -21.35 -11.61
CA ALA A 155 -0.04 -21.98 -12.86
C ALA A 155 1.15 -22.35 -13.75
N PHE A 156 2.16 -21.47 -13.85
CA PHE A 156 3.41 -21.75 -14.55
C PHE A 156 4.12 -22.98 -13.97
N TRP A 157 4.23 -23.08 -12.65
CA TRP A 157 4.87 -24.21 -11.99
C TRP A 157 4.12 -25.53 -12.21
N GLU A 158 2.79 -25.50 -12.16
CA GLU A 158 1.95 -26.66 -12.46
C GLU A 158 2.13 -27.13 -13.92
N ASN A 159 2.16 -26.18 -14.87
CA ASN A 159 2.43 -26.46 -16.29
C ASN A 159 3.84 -27.04 -16.49
N TRP A 160 4.87 -26.40 -15.92
CA TRP A 160 6.26 -26.84 -16.06
C TRP A 160 6.48 -28.23 -15.45
N ARG A 161 5.89 -28.50 -14.29
CA ARG A 161 5.88 -29.84 -13.68
C ARG A 161 5.23 -30.86 -14.61
N GLY A 162 4.10 -30.51 -15.23
CA GLY A 162 3.42 -31.36 -16.21
C GLY A 162 4.32 -31.68 -17.42
N GLN A 163 5.02 -30.68 -17.96
CA GLN A 163 5.96 -30.86 -19.06
C GLN A 163 7.13 -31.77 -18.70
N ILE A 164 7.72 -31.60 -17.51
CA ILE A 164 8.81 -32.48 -17.03
C ILE A 164 8.33 -33.92 -16.92
N LEU A 165 7.16 -34.14 -16.30
CA LEU A 165 6.59 -35.48 -16.15
C LEU A 165 6.33 -36.13 -17.51
N GLN A 166 5.83 -35.36 -18.48
CA GLN A 166 5.60 -35.84 -19.83
C GLN A 166 6.91 -36.20 -20.52
N ARG A 167 7.93 -35.34 -20.46
CA ARG A 167 9.27 -35.60 -21.03
C ARG A 167 9.96 -36.80 -20.39
N SER A 168 9.81 -36.97 -19.07
CA SER A 168 10.32 -38.14 -18.37
C SER A 168 9.68 -39.42 -18.88
N LYS A 169 8.34 -39.42 -19.05
CA LYS A 169 7.62 -40.58 -19.61
C LYS A 169 8.06 -40.89 -21.04
N GLU A 170 8.20 -39.86 -21.88
CA GLU A 170 8.70 -40.00 -23.26
C GLU A 170 10.11 -40.61 -23.29
N ALA A 171 11.02 -40.10 -22.47
CA ALA A 171 12.38 -40.63 -22.36
C ALA A 171 12.42 -42.08 -21.85
N ASP A 172 11.55 -42.43 -20.88
CA ASP A 172 11.43 -43.80 -20.40
C ASP A 172 10.90 -44.74 -21.50
N THR A 173 9.92 -44.31 -22.30
CA THR A 173 9.42 -45.09 -23.44
C THR A 173 10.48 -45.28 -24.51
N GLU A 174 11.19 -44.20 -24.90
CA GLU A 174 12.29 -44.26 -25.86
C GLU A 174 13.41 -45.19 -25.38
N ARG A 175 13.75 -45.15 -24.08
CA ARG A 175 14.75 -46.05 -23.50
C ARG A 175 14.34 -47.52 -23.64
N VAL A 176 13.07 -47.85 -23.37
CA VAL A 176 12.56 -49.22 -23.50
C VAL A 176 12.60 -49.68 -24.96
N GLU A 177 12.20 -48.82 -25.91
CA GLU A 177 12.26 -49.13 -27.34
C GLU A 177 13.69 -49.37 -27.83
N LEU A 178 14.63 -48.48 -27.46
CA LEU A 178 16.05 -48.65 -27.79
C LEU A 178 16.61 -49.93 -27.17
N GLN A 179 16.24 -50.27 -25.93
CA GLN A 179 16.67 -51.51 -25.29
C GLN A 179 16.16 -52.75 -26.04
N GLN A 180 14.91 -52.72 -26.53
CA GLN A 180 14.37 -53.79 -27.37
C GLN A 180 15.13 -53.90 -28.70
N GLN A 181 15.45 -52.79 -29.35
CA GLN A 181 16.24 -52.77 -30.58
C GLN A 181 17.66 -53.32 -30.37
N VAL A 182 18.33 -52.92 -29.28
CA VAL A 182 19.65 -53.46 -28.90
C VAL A 182 19.57 -54.97 -28.67
N MET A 183 18.54 -55.45 -27.97
CA MET A 183 18.34 -56.89 -27.78
C MET A 183 18.13 -57.63 -29.10
N ALA A 184 17.30 -57.10 -30.01
CA ALA A 184 17.05 -57.70 -31.32
C ALA A 184 18.33 -57.79 -32.16
N THR A 185 19.06 -56.66 -32.29
CA THR A 185 20.34 -56.61 -33.01
C THR A 185 21.39 -57.52 -32.39
N GLN A 186 21.40 -57.69 -31.06
CA GLN A 186 22.29 -58.61 -30.38
C GLN A 186 21.96 -60.08 -30.69
N VAL A 187 20.67 -60.44 -30.80
CA VAL A 187 20.24 -61.78 -31.22
C VAL A 187 20.66 -62.04 -32.67
N ASP A 188 20.44 -61.09 -33.58
CA ASP A 188 20.81 -61.25 -35.00
C ASP A 188 22.33 -61.32 -35.19
N ALA A 189 23.09 -60.55 -34.42
CA ALA A 189 24.55 -60.63 -34.40
C ALA A 189 25.05 -62.01 -33.93
N ARG A 190 24.43 -62.59 -32.88
CA ARG A 190 24.74 -63.94 -32.42
C ARG A 190 24.44 -65.00 -33.48
N ARG A 191 23.27 -64.93 -34.12
CA ARG A 191 22.92 -65.83 -35.23
C ARG A 191 23.93 -65.76 -36.37
N SER A 192 24.28 -64.55 -36.80
CA SER A 192 25.29 -64.33 -37.85
C SER A 192 26.67 -64.88 -37.43
N GLN A 193 27.04 -64.74 -36.16
CA GLN A 193 28.29 -65.30 -35.63
C GLN A 193 28.29 -66.85 -35.63
N GLU A 194 27.18 -67.48 -35.25
CA GLU A 194 27.00 -68.93 -35.30
C GLU A 194 27.06 -69.45 -36.74
N GLU A 195 26.39 -68.79 -37.68
CA GLU A 195 26.45 -69.11 -39.11
C GLU A 195 27.88 -69.00 -39.65
N MET A 196 28.61 -67.94 -39.31
CA MET A 196 30.01 -67.77 -39.71
C MET A 196 30.91 -68.89 -39.18
N LEU A 197 30.69 -69.36 -37.95
CA LEU A 197 31.43 -70.51 -37.39
C LEU A 197 31.08 -71.81 -38.11
N GLN A 198 29.80 -72.05 -38.41
CA GLN A 198 29.35 -73.21 -39.18
C GLN A 198 29.96 -73.21 -40.59
N LEU A 199 29.91 -72.08 -41.29
CA LEU A 199 30.50 -71.92 -42.62
C LEU A 199 32.02 -72.12 -42.59
N ARG A 200 32.72 -71.58 -41.59
CA ARG A 200 34.16 -71.81 -41.39
C ARG A 200 34.47 -73.30 -41.19
N GLY A 201 33.68 -74.02 -40.38
CA GLY A 201 33.84 -75.46 -40.19
C GLY A 201 33.62 -76.27 -41.47
N ARG A 202 32.63 -75.89 -42.28
CA ARG A 202 32.40 -76.47 -43.62
C ARG A 202 33.57 -76.19 -44.56
N LEU A 203 34.10 -74.96 -44.56
CA LEU A 203 35.27 -74.58 -45.35
C LEU A 203 36.50 -75.42 -44.97
N SER A 204 36.84 -75.53 -43.68
CA SER A 204 37.96 -76.38 -43.23
C SER A 204 37.80 -77.84 -43.64
N SER A 205 36.57 -78.37 -43.58
CA SER A 205 36.28 -79.75 -44.00
C SER A 205 36.45 -79.93 -45.51
N ALA A 206 36.02 -78.95 -46.31
CA ALA A 206 36.20 -78.93 -47.75
C ALA A 206 37.69 -78.80 -48.14
N GLU A 207 38.45 -77.93 -47.46
CA GLU A 207 39.91 -77.81 -47.64
C GLU A 207 40.61 -79.14 -47.35
N LEU A 208 40.25 -79.82 -46.26
CA LEU A 208 40.77 -81.16 -45.94
C LEU A 208 40.40 -82.19 -47.01
N GLN A 209 39.20 -82.11 -47.58
CA GLN A 209 38.76 -82.99 -48.66
C GLN A 209 39.54 -82.71 -49.96
N VAL A 210 39.73 -81.45 -50.33
CA VAL A 210 40.56 -81.06 -51.48
C VAL A 210 41.99 -81.55 -51.29
N GLY A 211 42.57 -81.39 -50.10
CA GLY A 211 43.90 -81.93 -49.77
C GLY A 211 43.99 -83.44 -49.98
N ARG A 212 43.02 -84.22 -49.48
CA ARG A 212 42.94 -85.67 -49.72
C ARG A 212 42.81 -86.03 -51.20
N LEU A 213 42.00 -85.30 -51.95
CA LEU A 213 41.84 -85.52 -53.39
C LEU A 213 43.13 -85.20 -54.17
N LEU A 214 43.86 -84.15 -53.78
CA LEU A 214 45.17 -83.83 -54.36
C LEU A 214 46.18 -84.94 -54.10
N GLU A 215 46.31 -85.41 -52.85
CA GLU A 215 47.17 -86.56 -52.53
C GLU A 215 46.79 -87.82 -53.33
N GLN A 216 45.49 -88.09 -53.49
CA GLN A 216 45.03 -89.19 -54.34
C GLN A 216 45.38 -88.96 -55.81
N ASN A 217 45.26 -87.74 -56.32
CA ASN A 217 45.64 -87.40 -57.69
C ASN A 217 47.15 -87.58 -57.91
N ASP A 218 47.98 -87.19 -56.95
CA ASP A 218 49.43 -87.38 -57.00
C ASP A 218 49.80 -88.87 -56.97
N LYS A 219 49.13 -89.68 -56.13
CA LYS A 219 49.26 -91.14 -56.16
C LYS A 219 48.88 -91.72 -57.53
N GLN A 220 47.77 -91.27 -58.12
CA GLN A 220 47.35 -91.69 -59.46
C GLN A 220 48.38 -91.27 -60.52
N ARG A 221 48.91 -90.05 -60.46
CA ARG A 221 49.97 -89.57 -61.37
C ARG A 221 51.24 -90.40 -61.24
N ALA A 222 51.65 -90.75 -60.02
CA ALA A 222 52.79 -91.62 -59.78
C ALA A 222 52.57 -93.03 -60.36
N LEU A 223 51.38 -93.61 -60.17
CA LEU A 223 51.00 -94.88 -60.79
C LEU A 223 51.02 -94.81 -62.32
N VAL A 224 50.49 -93.74 -62.92
CA VAL A 224 50.54 -93.51 -64.38
C VAL A 224 51.99 -93.34 -64.87
N CYS A 225 52.83 -92.61 -64.13
CA CYS A 225 54.25 -92.48 -64.45
C CYS A 225 54.96 -93.83 -64.40
N HIS A 226 54.67 -94.64 -63.38
CA HIS A 226 55.20 -96.00 -63.25
C HIS A 226 54.70 -96.91 -64.39
N ALA A 227 53.42 -96.84 -64.74
CA ALA A 227 52.85 -97.59 -65.87
C ALA A 227 53.48 -97.18 -67.21
N ARG A 228 53.71 -95.89 -67.45
CA ARG A 228 54.45 -95.41 -68.64
C ARG A 228 55.89 -95.91 -68.65
N HIS A 229 56.52 -95.99 -67.48
CA HIS A 229 57.87 -96.51 -67.34
C HIS A 229 57.92 -98.01 -67.66
N THR A 230 57.03 -98.82 -67.08
CA THR A 230 56.94 -100.25 -67.40
C THR A 230 56.53 -100.51 -68.85
N GLU A 231 55.66 -99.70 -69.44
CA GLU A 231 55.36 -99.77 -70.89
C GLU A 231 56.60 -99.48 -71.75
N SER A 232 57.43 -98.52 -71.34
CA SER A 232 58.68 -98.20 -72.04
C SER A 232 59.71 -99.33 -71.89
N GLU A 233 59.83 -99.92 -70.70
CA GLU A 233 60.67 -101.10 -70.46
C GLU A 233 60.18 -102.32 -71.26
N LEU A 234 58.87 -102.56 -71.31
CA LEU A 234 58.28 -103.60 -72.14
C LEU A 234 58.56 -103.36 -73.62
N ARG A 235 58.44 -102.11 -74.09
CA ARG A 235 58.77 -101.76 -75.48
C ARG A 235 60.25 -102.04 -75.79
N ARG A 236 61.16 -101.66 -74.90
CA ARG A 236 62.59 -101.96 -75.02
C ARG A 236 62.88 -103.46 -75.01
N LEU A 237 62.30 -104.21 -74.08
CA LEU A 237 62.43 -105.67 -74.06
C LEU A 237 61.88 -106.31 -75.33
N LYS A 238 60.81 -105.74 -75.90
CA LYS A 238 60.25 -106.18 -77.19
C LYS A 238 61.22 -105.92 -78.33
N GLU A 239 61.83 -104.74 -78.39
CA GLU A 239 62.89 -104.40 -79.34
C GLU A 239 64.15 -105.28 -79.16
N GLU A 240 64.50 -105.63 -77.91
CA GLU A 240 65.60 -106.55 -77.60
C GLU A 240 65.28 -108.00 -78.06
N VAL A 241 64.05 -108.47 -77.86
CA VAL A 241 63.58 -109.77 -78.39
C VAL A 241 63.58 -109.77 -79.91
N GLU A 242 63.08 -108.71 -80.55
CA GLU A 242 63.11 -108.57 -82.02
C GLU A 242 64.55 -108.56 -82.55
N ASN A 243 65.48 -107.88 -81.87
CA ASN A 243 66.91 -107.92 -82.22
C ASN A 243 67.54 -109.30 -82.02
N LEU A 244 67.18 -110.00 -80.94
CA LEU A 244 67.64 -111.38 -80.70
C LEU A 244 67.09 -112.34 -81.75
N ASP A 245 65.83 -112.18 -82.17
CA ASP A 245 65.24 -112.93 -83.28
C ASP A 245 65.95 -112.62 -84.60
N LEU A 246 66.30 -111.35 -84.85
CA LEU A 246 67.11 -110.96 -86.00
C LEU A 246 68.50 -111.60 -85.96
N HIS A 247 69.14 -111.62 -84.78
CA HIS A 247 70.42 -112.28 -84.56
C HIS A 247 70.34 -113.80 -84.72
N LEU A 248 69.23 -114.42 -84.30
CA LEU A 248 68.94 -115.84 -84.52
C LEU A 248 68.69 -116.14 -85.99
N GLN A 249 68.00 -115.28 -86.73
CA GLN A 249 67.88 -115.40 -88.18
C GLN A 249 69.23 -115.25 -88.87
N LYS A 250 70.07 -114.31 -88.43
CA LYS A 250 71.43 -114.11 -88.96
C LYS A 250 72.31 -115.33 -88.71
N SER A 251 72.34 -115.84 -87.48
CA SER A 251 73.10 -117.04 -87.13
C SER A 251 72.54 -118.32 -87.76
N ARG A 252 71.23 -118.38 -88.05
CA ARG A 252 70.65 -119.44 -88.91
C ARG A 252 71.12 -119.30 -90.35
N SER A 253 71.15 -118.09 -90.93
CA SER A 253 71.65 -117.87 -92.29
C SER A 253 73.14 -118.18 -92.41
N GLU A 254 73.93 -117.89 -91.36
CA GLU A 254 75.35 -118.25 -91.27
C GLU A 254 75.55 -119.77 -91.11
N ARG A 255 74.67 -120.47 -90.38
CA ARG A 255 74.67 -121.95 -90.31
C ARG A 255 74.32 -122.60 -91.64
N VAL A 256 73.34 -122.06 -92.37
CA VAL A 256 73.00 -122.55 -93.72
C VAL A 256 74.15 -122.28 -94.70
N HIS A 257 74.86 -121.15 -94.58
CA HIS A 257 76.07 -120.89 -95.35
C HIS A 257 77.24 -121.83 -94.99
N ALA A 258 77.36 -122.24 -93.71
CA ALA A 258 78.38 -123.19 -93.28
C ALA A 258 78.09 -124.64 -93.70
N GLU A 259 76.81 -125.03 -93.81
CA GLU A 259 76.39 -126.35 -94.30
C GLU A 259 76.60 -126.50 -95.82
N ASP A 260 76.32 -125.45 -96.62
CA ASP A 260 76.57 -125.42 -98.08
C ASP A 260 78.06 -125.55 -98.45
N HIS A 261 78.96 -125.16 -97.54
CA HIS A 261 80.42 -125.30 -97.73
C HIS A 261 80.96 -126.68 -97.35
N LEU A 262 80.24 -127.47 -96.54
CA LEU A 262 80.66 -128.81 -96.13
C LEU A 262 80.14 -129.94 -97.04
N GLU A 263 79.14 -129.68 -97.88
CA GLU A 263 78.59 -130.66 -98.83
C GLU A 263 79.44 -130.85 -100.11
N LYS A 264 80.43 -129.98 -100.37
CA LYS A 264 81.30 -130.04 -101.56
C LYS A 264 82.58 -130.87 -101.43
N ALA A 265 82.85 -131.53 -100.30
CA ALA A 265 84.12 -132.24 -100.07
C ALA A 265 84.03 -133.77 -99.93
N ARG A 266 82.87 -134.39 -100.15
CA ARG A 266 82.72 -135.86 -100.18
C ARG A 266 81.83 -136.29 -101.35
N TYR A 267 82.41 -136.34 -102.54
CA TYR A 267 82.31 -137.43 -103.54
C TYR A 267 82.75 -136.92 -104.93
N PRO A 268 83.71 -137.58 -105.62
CA PRO A 268 84.16 -137.18 -106.95
C PRO A 268 83.39 -137.90 -108.07
N GLY A 269 82.68 -137.10 -108.90
CA GLY A 269 82.34 -137.27 -110.33
C GLY A 269 81.51 -138.49 -110.79
N PRO A 270 81.23 -138.64 -112.10
CA PRO A 270 81.07 -137.68 -113.20
C PRO A 270 79.66 -137.79 -113.87
N PHE A 271 79.40 -137.00 -114.94
CA PHE A 271 78.11 -136.74 -115.65
C PHE A 271 77.31 -135.54 -115.15
#